data_AF-A0A5N6UD88-F1
#
_entry.id   AF-A0A5N6UD88-F1
#
_cell.length_a   1.000
_cell.length_b   1.000
_cell.length_c   1.000
_cell.angle_alpha   90.00
_cell.angle_beta   90.00
_cell.angle_gamma   90.00
#
_symmetry.space_group_name_H-M   'P 1'
#
loop_
_entity.id
_entity.type
_entity.pdbx_description
1 polymer ?
#
loop_
_entity_poly.entity_id
_entity_poly.type
_entity_poly.pdbx_seq_one_letter_code
_entity_poly.pdbx_strand_id
1 'polypeptide(L)'
;MSHSSTVNVVHTVDVLATHAAHIVAAARERIESQTNGTNSKFTIEPTETAEVEWAMRVAEGAYGYAAMPGCTPSYATAEGKRDTSDSPESALKAAQGLAWSKGILDFINIVEEWEAKQDLCDLDIRTI
;
A
#
# COMPACT_ATOMS: atom_id res chain seq x y z
N MET A 1 1.90 -3.23 0.55
CA MET A 1 1.32 -1.92 0.93
C MET A 1 2.41 -1.02 1.52
N SER A 2 2.88 -0.05 0.75
CA SER A 2 3.69 1.07 1.24
C SER A 2 2.76 2.09 1.91
N HIS A 3 2.90 2.27 3.21
CA HIS A 3 2.13 3.25 3.97
C HIS A 3 2.73 4.65 3.80
N SER A 4 2.00 5.71 4.15
CA SER A 4 2.59 7.04 4.25
C SER A 4 3.48 7.20 5.49
N SER A 5 4.40 8.16 5.43
CA SER A 5 5.28 8.53 6.53
C SER A 5 4.66 9.66 7.35
N THR A 6 4.47 9.44 8.65
CA THR A 6 4.17 10.47 9.66
C THR A 6 4.91 10.14 10.95
N VAL A 7 5.18 11.15 11.78
CA VAL A 7 5.82 10.95 13.09
C VAL A 7 4.88 10.26 14.10
N ASN A 8 3.56 10.29 13.85
CA ASN A 8 2.58 9.62 14.68
C ASN A 8 2.24 8.23 14.13
N VAL A 9 2.99 7.23 14.56
CA VAL A 9 2.81 5.82 14.15
C VAL A 9 1.42 5.29 14.50
N VAL A 10 0.82 5.73 15.62
CA VAL A 10 -0.52 5.28 16.04
C VAL A 10 -1.56 5.68 15.00
N HIS A 11 -1.46 6.88 14.44
CA HIS A 11 -2.37 7.32 13.39
C HIS A 11 -2.20 6.52 12.10
N THR A 12 -0.97 6.19 11.70
CA THR A 12 -0.74 5.31 10.55
C THR A 12 -1.37 3.93 10.77
N VAL A 13 -1.19 3.35 11.95
CA VAL A 13 -1.76 2.03 12.28
C VAL A 13 -3.29 2.07 12.24
N ASP A 14 -3.90 3.13 12.78
CA ASP A 14 -5.35 3.31 12.78
C ASP A 14 -5.94 3.37 11.36
N VAL A 15 -5.32 4.17 10.47
CA VAL A 15 -5.72 4.26 9.05
C VAL A 15 -5.59 2.90 8.36
N LEU A 16 -4.46 2.21 8.50
CA LEU A 16 -4.24 0.91 7.84
C LEU A 16 -5.17 -0.18 8.40
N ALA A 17 -5.40 -0.21 9.71
CA ALA A 17 -6.28 -1.19 10.35
C ALA A 17 -7.73 -0.99 9.93
N THR A 18 -8.19 0.27 9.88
CA THR A 18 -9.53 0.63 9.42
C THR A 18 -9.72 0.23 7.96
N HIS A 19 -8.75 0.55 7.11
CA HIS A 19 -8.78 0.17 5.69
C HIS A 19 -8.81 -1.35 5.48
N ALA A 20 -7.98 -2.10 6.23
CA ALA A 20 -8.00 -3.56 6.18
C ALA A 20 -9.36 -4.14 6.63
N ALA A 21 -9.95 -3.58 7.68
CA ALA A 21 -11.28 -3.97 8.15
C ALA A 21 -12.37 -3.68 7.09
N HIS A 22 -12.29 -2.52 6.42
CA HIS A 22 -13.18 -2.16 5.31
C HIS A 22 -13.11 -3.20 4.19
N ILE A 23 -11.90 -3.54 3.72
CA ILE A 23 -11.68 -4.53 2.66
C ILE A 23 -12.30 -5.88 3.04
N VAL A 24 -12.04 -6.36 4.26
CA VAL A 24 -12.56 -7.66 4.72
C VAL A 24 -14.08 -7.65 4.80
N ALA A 25 -14.68 -6.57 5.30
CA ALA A 25 -16.13 -6.43 5.39
C ALA A 25 -16.78 -6.41 3.99
N ALA A 26 -16.27 -5.59 3.07
CA ALA A 26 -16.80 -5.47 1.71
C ALA A 26 -16.62 -6.76 0.91
N ALA A 27 -15.47 -7.44 1.03
CA ALA A 27 -15.23 -8.73 0.38
C ALA A 27 -16.20 -9.81 0.88
N ARG A 28 -16.46 -9.84 2.19
CA ARG A 28 -17.43 -10.76 2.78
C ARG A 28 -18.84 -10.52 2.24
N GLU A 29 -19.29 -9.27 2.19
CA GLU A 29 -20.61 -8.90 1.65
C GLU A 29 -20.75 -9.34 0.18
N ARG A 30 -19.71 -9.11 -0.63
CA ARG A 30 -19.67 -9.58 -2.03
C ARG A 30 -19.84 -11.10 -2.11
N ILE A 31 -19.12 -11.87 -1.30
CA ILE A 31 -19.24 -13.34 -1.28
C ILE A 31 -20.62 -13.80 -0.81
N GLU A 32 -21.17 -13.20 0.25
CA GLU A 32 -22.51 -13.52 0.75
C GLU A 32 -23.58 -13.28 -0.33
N SER A 33 -23.47 -12.19 -1.09
CA SER A 33 -24.38 -11.90 -2.21
C SER A 33 -24.29 -12.92 -3.35
N GLN A 34 -23.08 -13.42 -3.65
CA GLN A 34 -22.84 -14.40 -4.71
C GLN A 34 -23.25 -15.83 -4.34
N THR A 35 -23.26 -16.15 -3.04
CA THR A 35 -23.50 -17.50 -2.51
C THR A 35 -24.88 -17.66 -1.88
N ASN A 36 -25.78 -16.69 -2.08
CA ASN A 36 -27.11 -16.63 -1.46
C ASN A 36 -27.06 -16.79 0.07
N GLY A 37 -26.09 -16.15 0.72
CA GLY A 37 -25.94 -16.15 2.18
C GLY A 37 -25.31 -17.43 2.76
N THR A 38 -24.73 -18.29 1.93
CA THR A 38 -23.96 -19.44 2.42
C THR A 38 -22.63 -18.95 2.96
N ASN A 39 -22.28 -19.34 4.20
CA ASN A 39 -20.99 -18.98 4.77
C ASN A 39 -19.87 -19.75 4.04
N SER A 40 -19.23 -19.08 3.08
CA SER A 40 -18.12 -19.62 2.31
C SER A 40 -16.80 -19.06 2.82
N LYS A 41 -15.79 -19.92 2.90
CA LYS A 41 -14.40 -19.47 3.06
C LYS A 41 -13.96 -18.81 1.75
N PHE A 42 -13.11 -17.79 1.85
CA PHE A 42 -12.63 -17.06 0.68
C PHE A 42 -11.22 -16.49 0.91
N THR A 43 -10.57 -16.13 -0.19
CA THR A 43 -9.29 -15.40 -0.21
C THR A 43 -9.48 -14.01 -0.77
N ILE A 44 -8.62 -13.08 -0.36
CA ILE A 44 -8.51 -11.72 -0.89
C ILE A 44 -7.04 -11.51 -1.27
N GLU A 45 -6.77 -11.28 -2.55
CA GLU A 45 -5.43 -10.98 -3.06
C GLU A 45 -5.51 -9.71 -3.93
N PRO A 46 -4.54 -8.79 -3.88
CA PRO A 46 -4.46 -7.74 -4.90
C PRO A 46 -4.22 -8.37 -6.28
N THR A 47 -4.80 -7.78 -7.32
CA THR A 47 -4.46 -8.19 -8.70
C THR A 47 -3.03 -7.79 -9.04
N GLU A 48 -2.39 -8.54 -9.93
CA GLU A 48 -1.02 -8.22 -10.40
C GLU A 48 -0.94 -6.81 -10.98
N THR A 49 -1.92 -6.42 -11.80
CA THR A 49 -2.00 -5.07 -12.37
C THR A 49 -2.08 -4.00 -11.30
N ALA A 50 -2.99 -4.14 -10.32
CA ALA A 50 -3.15 -3.15 -9.26
C ALA A 50 -1.90 -3.04 -8.37
N GLU A 51 -1.24 -4.15 -8.07
CA GLU A 51 0.02 -4.14 -7.31
C GLU A 51 1.13 -3.39 -8.06
N VAL A 52 1.30 -3.66 -9.36
CA VAL A 52 2.31 -2.99 -10.21
C VAL A 52 2.00 -1.50 -10.34
N GLU A 53 0.74 -1.13 -10.59
CA GLU A 53 0.32 0.27 -10.69
C GLU A 53 0.55 1.03 -9.39
N TRP A 54 0.21 0.43 -8.24
CA TRP A 54 0.49 1.03 -6.94
C TRP A 54 1.99 1.22 -6.71
N ALA A 55 2.80 0.20 -7.00
CA ALA A 55 4.26 0.27 -6.87
C ALA A 55 4.85 1.39 -7.74
N MET A 56 4.34 1.57 -8.96
CA MET A 56 4.77 2.65 -9.85
C MET A 56 4.38 4.03 -9.33
N ARG A 57 3.16 4.21 -8.82
CA ARG A 57 2.73 5.47 -8.18
C ARG A 57 3.60 5.84 -6.98
N VAL A 58 4.06 4.84 -6.22
CA VAL A 58 4.99 5.06 -5.10
C VAL A 58 6.37 5.49 -5.62
N ALA A 59 6.87 4.82 -6.68
CA ALA A 59 8.16 5.14 -7.28
C ALA A 59 8.20 6.55 -7.90
N GLU A 60 7.09 7.05 -8.46
CA GLU A 60 6.96 8.45 -8.91
C GLU A 60 7.26 9.46 -7.79
N GLY A 61 6.98 9.07 -6.54
CA GLY A 61 7.23 9.85 -5.35
C GLY A 61 8.67 9.83 -4.84
N ALA A 62 9.57 9.08 -5.47
CA ALA A 62 10.93 8.82 -4.94
C ALA A 62 11.76 10.09 -4.70
N TYR A 63 11.53 11.14 -5.48
CA TYR A 63 12.21 12.44 -5.27
C TYR A 63 12.01 13.01 -3.87
N GLY A 64 10.87 12.72 -3.21
CA GLY A 64 10.61 13.13 -1.83
C GLY A 64 11.58 12.52 -0.81
N TYR A 65 12.32 11.47 -1.18
CA TYR A 65 13.32 10.81 -0.36
C TYR A 65 14.77 11.03 -0.84
N ALA A 66 14.99 11.93 -1.81
CA ALA A 66 16.31 12.14 -2.44
C ALA A 66 17.41 12.59 -1.46
N ALA A 67 17.05 13.16 -0.31
CA ALA A 67 18.02 13.57 0.72
C ALA A 67 18.48 12.42 1.63
N MET A 68 17.76 11.29 1.66
CA MET A 68 18.04 10.17 2.57
C MET A 68 19.45 9.58 2.45
N PRO A 69 20.07 9.44 1.25
CA PRO A 69 21.41 8.87 1.15
C PRO A 69 22.50 9.73 1.81
N GLY A 70 22.29 11.06 1.88
CA GLY A 70 23.22 11.97 2.55
C GLY A 70 23.05 12.05 4.08
N CYS A 71 22.04 11.39 4.64
CA CYS A 71 21.81 11.37 6.09
C CYS A 71 22.77 10.40 6.80
N THR A 72 22.97 10.61 8.10
CA THR A 72 23.77 9.71 8.92
C THR A 72 23.18 8.29 8.99
N PRO A 73 24.03 7.25 9.18
CA PRO A 73 23.58 5.89 9.39
C PRO A 73 22.56 5.78 10.53
N SER A 74 21.44 5.13 10.23
CA SER A 74 20.37 4.82 11.17
C SER A 74 19.44 3.77 10.57
N TYR A 75 18.49 3.28 11.36
CA TYR A 75 17.40 2.42 10.87
C TYR A 75 16.67 3.03 9.65
N ALA A 76 16.47 4.35 9.65
CA ALA A 76 15.81 5.05 8.55
C ALA A 76 16.63 5.07 7.26
N THR A 77 17.96 5.04 7.33
CA THR A 77 18.87 5.00 6.17
C THR A 77 19.41 3.60 5.87
N ALA A 78 18.86 2.57 6.52
CA ALA A 78 19.36 1.20 6.49
C ALA A 78 20.86 1.10 6.83
N GLU A 79 21.30 1.84 7.86
CA GLU A 79 22.70 1.96 8.26
C GLU A 79 23.62 2.44 7.12
N GLY A 80 23.11 3.35 6.27
CA GLY A 80 23.82 3.89 5.11
C GLY A 80 23.72 3.05 3.83
N LYS A 81 23.01 1.91 3.86
CA LYS A 81 22.87 1.03 2.68
C LYS A 81 21.89 1.55 1.62
N ARG A 82 21.13 2.60 1.90
CA ARG A 82 20.21 3.20 0.91
C ARG A 82 20.93 3.92 -0.25
N ASP A 83 22.24 4.11 -0.15
CA ASP A 83 23.06 4.79 -1.17
C ASP A 83 23.59 3.86 -2.28
N THR A 84 23.22 2.57 -2.26
CA THR A 84 23.93 1.52 -3.04
C THR A 84 23.12 0.92 -4.20
N SER A 85 22.38 1.73 -4.97
CA SER A 85 21.73 1.18 -6.18
C SER A 85 22.75 1.03 -7.32
N ASP A 86 23.15 -0.20 -7.61
CA ASP A 86 24.18 -0.51 -8.61
C ASP A 86 23.65 -0.54 -10.07
N SER A 87 22.32 -0.48 -10.25
CA SER A 87 21.67 -0.52 -11.56
C SER A 87 20.33 0.25 -11.58
N PRO A 88 19.85 0.70 -12.76
CA PRO A 88 18.53 1.33 -12.89
C PRO A 88 17.38 0.45 -12.40
N GLU A 89 17.47 -0.87 -12.61
CA GLU A 89 16.47 -1.82 -12.13
C GLU A 89 16.47 -1.90 -10.59
N SER A 90 17.65 -1.96 -9.97
CA SER A 90 17.75 -1.95 -8.50
C SER A 90 17.26 -0.63 -7.89
N ALA A 91 17.50 0.49 -8.57
CA ALA A 91 17.02 1.81 -8.18
C ALA A 91 15.49 1.90 -8.26
N LEU A 92 14.88 1.39 -9.33
CA LEU A 92 13.43 1.33 -9.47
C LEU A 92 12.80 0.44 -8.40
N LYS A 93 13.37 -0.74 -8.16
CA LYS A 93 12.91 -1.65 -7.09
C LYS A 93 12.99 -1.00 -5.72
N ALA A 94 14.07 -0.26 -5.44
CA ALA A 94 14.19 0.51 -4.21
C ALA A 94 13.13 1.61 -4.11
N ALA A 95 12.87 2.33 -5.21
CA ALA A 95 11.86 3.38 -5.28
C ALA A 95 10.44 2.84 -5.05
N GLN A 96 10.09 1.69 -5.63
CA GLN A 96 8.79 1.02 -5.43
C GLN A 96 8.57 0.59 -3.97
N GLY A 97 9.64 0.35 -3.22
CA GLY A 97 9.61 -0.03 -1.80
C GLY A 97 9.56 1.14 -0.81
N LEU A 98 9.55 2.39 -1.30
CA LEU A 98 9.46 3.57 -0.43
C LEU A 98 8.06 3.72 0.19
N ALA A 99 7.97 4.52 1.25
CA ALA A 99 6.70 4.97 1.79
C ALA A 99 6.09 6.05 0.90
N TRP A 100 4.77 6.25 0.98
CA TRP A 100 4.09 7.30 0.21
C TRP A 100 4.64 8.69 0.54
N SER A 101 5.12 9.42 -0.48
CA SER A 101 5.92 10.63 -0.28
C SER A 101 5.14 11.93 -0.07
N LYS A 102 3.84 11.96 -0.41
CA LYS A 102 3.00 13.17 -0.32
C LYS A 102 2.37 13.41 1.05
N GLY A 103 2.71 12.58 2.04
CA GLY A 103 2.21 12.68 3.41
C GLY A 103 0.88 11.95 3.66
N ILE A 104 0.53 11.82 4.95
CA ILE A 104 -0.55 10.93 5.40
C ILE A 104 -1.95 11.40 4.97
N LEU A 105 -2.19 12.72 4.88
CA LEU A 105 -3.49 13.25 4.46
C LEU A 105 -3.78 12.92 2.99
N ASP A 106 -2.78 13.03 2.11
CA ASP A 106 -2.91 12.65 0.71
C ASP A 106 -3.16 11.14 0.56
N PHE A 107 -2.48 10.32 1.38
CA PHE A 107 -2.73 8.88 1.43
C PHE A 107 -4.13 8.53 1.90
N ILE A 108 -4.64 9.19 2.95
CA ILE A 108 -6.01 8.99 3.44
C ILE A 108 -7.02 9.31 2.34
N ASN A 109 -6.86 10.42 1.62
CA ASN A 109 -7.75 10.75 0.50
C ASN A 109 -7.76 9.64 -0.57
N ILE A 110 -6.60 9.08 -0.92
CA ILE A 110 -6.51 7.97 -1.88
C ILE A 110 -7.28 6.73 -1.37
N VAL A 111 -7.14 6.40 -0.09
CA VAL A 111 -7.85 5.28 0.54
C VAL A 111 -9.36 5.53 0.52
N GLU A 112 -9.81 6.71 0.94
CA GLU A 112 -11.23 7.08 0.96
C GLU A 112 -11.84 7.08 -0.44
N GLU A 113 -11.13 7.61 -1.44
CA GLU A 113 -11.57 7.59 -2.84
C GLU A 113 -11.66 6.16 -3.40
N TRP A 114 -10.74 5.28 -2.99
CA TRP A 114 -10.77 3.87 -3.38
C TRP A 114 -11.95 3.13 -2.74
N GLU A 115 -12.14 3.30 -1.42
CA GLU A 115 -13.24 2.69 -0.67
C GLU A 115 -14.62 3.16 -1.17
N ALA A 116 -14.73 4.43 -1.54
CA ALA A 116 -15.97 5.01 -2.05
C ALA A 116 -16.46 4.38 -3.37
N LYS A 117 -15.59 3.72 -4.15
CA LYS A 117 -16.00 3.02 -5.38
C LYS A 117 -16.81 1.75 -5.10
N GLN A 118 -16.57 1.11 -3.96
CA GLN A 118 -17.22 -0.14 -3.51
C GLN A 118 -17.20 -1.30 -4.54
N ASP A 119 -16.37 -1.24 -5.57
CA ASP A 119 -16.31 -2.25 -6.64
C ASP A 119 -15.28 -3.36 -6.36
N LEU A 120 -14.31 -3.08 -5.47
CA LEU A 120 -13.17 -3.94 -5.15
C LEU A 120 -12.43 -4.43 -6.40
N CYS A 121 -12.41 -3.62 -7.47
CA CYS A 121 -11.89 -4.05 -8.79
C CYS A 121 -10.40 -4.39 -8.79
N ASP A 122 -9.65 -3.83 -7.83
CA ASP A 122 -8.21 -4.06 -7.66
C ASP A 122 -7.90 -5.37 -6.92
N LEU A 123 -8.91 -6.12 -6.47
CA LEU A 123 -8.78 -7.33 -5.67
C LEU A 123 -9.34 -8.57 -6.42
N ASP A 124 -8.57 -9.65 -6.42
CA ASP A 124 -9.07 -11.01 -6.69
C ASP A 124 -9.70 -11.58 -5.43
N ILE A 125 -11.02 -11.76 -5.45
CA ILE A 125 -11.81 -12.31 -4.36
C ILE A 125 -12.50 -13.59 -4.85
N ARG A 126 -12.13 -14.72 -4.24
CA ARG A 126 -12.61 -16.05 -4.66
C ARG A 126 -12.88 -16.95 -3.47
N THR A 127 -13.89 -17.81 -3.59
CA THR A 127 -14.20 -18.84 -2.59
C THR A 127 -13.18 -19.97 -2.64
N ILE A 128 -13.01 -20.68 -1.52
CA ILE A 128 -12.13 -21.86 -1.38
C ILE A 128 -12.87 -23.08 -0.85
#